data_AF-A0A955B9K2-F1
#
_entry.id   AF-A0A955B9K2-F1
#
_cell.length_a   1.000
_cell.length_b   1.000
_cell.length_c   1.000
_cell.angle_alpha   90.00
_cell.angle_beta   90.00
_cell.angle_gamma   90.00
#
_symmetry.space_group_name_H-M   'P 1'
#
loop_
_entity.id
_entity.type
_entity.pdbx_description
1 polymer ?
#
loop_
_entity_poly.entity_id
_entity_poly.type
_entity_poly.pdbx_seq_one_letter_code
_entity_poly.pdbx_strand_id
1 'polypeptide(L)'
;VRMDAQTVRDSLLSLAGELDTSMGGPSLPVNATDSKRRSLYFVHSHNDHHPFLSMFDDANVLECYRRAESITPQQALALSNSAVSLRSAEKIAQKISADLPDADPAAFIRAAFLTVLNTAPSEAEAQVAQTALEKLIAAAQAANRPQPEQSARVSLVHALLNHNDFITIR
;
A
#
# COMPACT_ATOMS: atom_id res chain seq x y z
N VAL A 1 12.72 -11.76 4.16
CA VAL A 1 12.06 -12.46 3.01
C VAL A 1 11.02 -11.51 2.42
N ARG A 2 11.01 -11.23 1.12
CA ARG A 2 10.05 -10.30 0.52
C ARG A 2 8.65 -10.94 0.41
N MET A 3 7.59 -10.15 0.56
CA MET A 3 6.21 -10.62 0.35
C MET A 3 5.95 -10.93 -1.13
N ASP A 4 5.26 -12.06 -1.39
CA ASP A 4 4.77 -12.41 -2.72
C ASP A 4 3.71 -11.41 -3.23
N ALA A 5 3.55 -11.29 -4.55
CA ALA A 5 2.62 -10.35 -5.19
C ALA A 5 1.18 -10.40 -4.62
N GLN A 6 0.66 -11.62 -4.42
CA GLN A 6 -0.67 -11.84 -3.87
C GLN A 6 -0.75 -11.33 -2.43
N THR A 7 0.27 -11.61 -1.63
CA THR A 7 0.34 -11.19 -0.23
C THR A 7 0.42 -9.67 -0.12
N VAL A 8 1.19 -9.01 -0.99
CA VAL A 8 1.25 -7.54 -1.06
C VAL A 8 -0.12 -6.96 -1.37
N ARG A 9 -0.77 -7.41 -2.47
CA ARG A 9 -2.07 -6.88 -2.90
C ARG A 9 -3.18 -7.15 -1.88
N ASP A 10 -3.26 -8.36 -1.36
CA ASP A 10 -4.28 -8.75 -0.40
C ASP A 10 -4.09 -8.03 0.94
N SER A 11 -2.84 -7.75 1.34
CA SER A 11 -2.55 -6.93 2.53
C SER A 11 -3.00 -5.48 2.35
N LEU A 12 -2.75 -4.87 1.18
CA LEU A 12 -3.26 -3.53 0.87
C LEU A 12 -4.79 -3.45 0.99
N LEU A 13 -5.50 -4.40 0.39
CA LEU A 13 -6.96 -4.48 0.46
C LEU A 13 -7.46 -4.76 1.87
N SER A 14 -6.76 -5.60 2.62
CA SER A 14 -7.10 -5.94 4.02
C SER A 14 -6.96 -4.72 4.93
N LEU A 15 -5.84 -4.00 4.84
CA LEU A 15 -5.58 -2.77 5.60
C LEU A 15 -6.61 -1.67 5.27
N ALA A 16 -7.00 -1.56 4.01
CA ALA A 16 -8.06 -0.66 3.56
C ALA A 16 -9.48 -1.08 4.01
N GLY A 17 -9.64 -2.27 4.60
CA GLY A 17 -10.94 -2.82 5.01
C GLY A 17 -11.82 -3.22 3.82
N GLU A 18 -11.22 -3.46 2.66
CA GLU A 18 -11.92 -3.71 1.40
C GLU A 18 -11.86 -5.16 0.95
N LEU A 19 -10.94 -5.95 1.51
CA LEU A 19 -10.69 -7.32 1.05
C LEU A 19 -11.94 -8.19 1.18
N ASP A 20 -12.41 -8.69 0.05
CA ASP A 20 -13.43 -9.72 -0.01
C ASP A 20 -12.80 -11.09 0.24
N THR A 21 -13.16 -11.69 1.39
CA THR A 21 -12.67 -12.98 1.88
C THR A 21 -13.58 -14.16 1.52
N SER A 22 -14.60 -13.95 0.67
CA SER A 22 -15.50 -15.00 0.22
C SER A 22 -14.75 -16.22 -0.35
N MET A 23 -15.20 -17.42 0.05
CA MET A 23 -14.60 -18.69 -0.35
C MET A 23 -15.33 -19.30 -1.55
N GLY A 24 -14.56 -19.80 -2.53
CA GLY A 24 -15.11 -20.40 -3.76
C GLY A 24 -15.64 -19.36 -4.74
N GLY A 25 -16.26 -19.79 -5.85
CA GLY A 25 -16.80 -18.94 -6.91
C GLY A 25 -15.92 -18.86 -8.16
N PRO A 26 -16.37 -18.22 -9.25
CA PRO A 26 -15.65 -18.19 -10.52
C PRO A 26 -14.36 -17.37 -10.43
N SER A 27 -13.37 -17.72 -11.26
CA SER A 27 -12.16 -16.94 -11.43
C SER A 27 -12.44 -15.56 -12.05
N LEU A 28 -11.64 -14.57 -11.69
CA LEU A 28 -11.72 -13.21 -12.19
C LEU A 28 -10.81 -13.02 -13.41
N PRO A 29 -11.24 -12.27 -14.43
CA PRO A 29 -10.37 -11.95 -15.56
C PRO A 29 -9.23 -11.03 -15.10
N VAL A 30 -8.07 -11.12 -15.77
CA VAL A 30 -6.85 -10.37 -15.43
C VAL A 30 -7.01 -8.85 -15.45
N ASN A 31 -8.00 -8.35 -16.18
CA ASN A 31 -8.29 -6.91 -16.33
C ASN A 31 -9.22 -6.36 -15.25
N ALA A 32 -9.70 -7.19 -14.32
CA ALA A 32 -10.56 -6.78 -13.21
C ALA A 32 -9.75 -6.08 -12.10
N THR A 33 -9.00 -5.04 -12.45
CA THR A 33 -8.07 -4.31 -11.56
C THR A 33 -8.76 -3.69 -10.35
N ASP A 34 -10.05 -3.35 -10.47
CA ASP A 34 -10.86 -2.78 -9.38
C ASP A 34 -11.51 -3.84 -8.48
N SER A 35 -11.32 -5.13 -8.77
CA SER A 35 -11.86 -6.18 -7.92
C SER A 35 -11.21 -6.15 -6.54
N LYS A 36 -12.03 -6.31 -5.51
CA LYS A 36 -11.57 -6.37 -4.10
C LYS A 36 -11.34 -7.80 -3.61
N ARG A 37 -11.56 -8.77 -4.48
CA ARG A 37 -11.40 -10.19 -4.16
C ARG A 37 -9.91 -10.54 -4.05
N ARG A 38 -9.64 -11.55 -3.22
CA ARG A 38 -8.29 -12.08 -3.03
C ARG A 38 -7.62 -12.41 -4.36
N SER A 39 -6.32 -12.12 -4.42
CA SER A 39 -5.50 -12.24 -5.64
C SER A 39 -5.46 -13.68 -6.17
N LEU A 40 -5.67 -14.67 -5.29
CA LEU A 40 -5.81 -16.09 -5.62
C LEU A 40 -6.92 -16.39 -6.64
N TYR A 41 -7.95 -15.55 -6.74
CA TYR A 41 -9.08 -15.79 -7.64
C TYR A 41 -8.87 -15.24 -9.05
N PHE A 42 -7.78 -14.53 -9.34
CA PHE A 42 -7.51 -14.12 -10.70
C PHE A 42 -7.12 -15.30 -11.57
N VAL A 43 -7.45 -15.21 -12.86
CA VAL A 43 -6.94 -16.14 -13.86
C VAL A 43 -5.44 -15.90 -14.00
N HIS A 44 -4.64 -16.92 -13.75
CA HIS A 44 -3.21 -16.93 -14.04
C HIS A 44 -3.01 -17.69 -15.35
N SER A 45 -2.56 -17.00 -16.39
CA SER A 45 -2.27 -17.58 -17.69
C SER A 45 -0.86 -17.23 -18.13
N HIS A 46 -0.30 -17.93 -19.11
CA HIS A 46 1.05 -17.58 -19.59
C HIS A 46 1.07 -16.22 -20.31
N ASN A 47 0.02 -15.91 -21.07
CA ASN A 47 0.00 -14.76 -21.99
C ASN A 47 -0.56 -13.50 -21.32
N ASP A 48 -1.56 -13.69 -20.45
CA ASP A 48 -2.30 -12.62 -19.80
C ASP A 48 -2.12 -12.74 -18.29
N HIS A 49 -1.62 -11.66 -17.69
CA HIS A 49 -1.39 -11.55 -16.26
C HIS A 49 -2.03 -10.28 -15.71
N HIS A 50 -2.43 -10.31 -14.45
CA HIS A 50 -2.94 -9.11 -13.79
C HIS A 50 -1.80 -8.09 -13.63
N PRO A 51 -1.92 -6.85 -14.14
CA PRO A 51 -0.80 -5.91 -14.19
C PRO A 51 -0.13 -5.66 -12.84
N PHE A 52 -0.91 -5.52 -11.77
CA PHE A 52 -0.35 -5.35 -10.43
C PHE A 52 0.47 -6.58 -10.00
N LEU A 53 -0.05 -7.79 -10.24
CA LEU A 53 0.63 -9.01 -9.75
C LEU A 53 1.94 -9.20 -10.52
N SER A 54 1.94 -9.00 -11.83
CA SER A 54 3.13 -9.07 -12.67
C SER A 54 4.25 -8.15 -12.21
N MET A 55 3.91 -6.94 -11.74
CA MET A 55 4.91 -5.98 -11.25
C MET A 55 5.57 -6.42 -9.94
N PHE A 56 4.96 -7.34 -9.18
CA PHE A 56 5.50 -7.86 -7.93
C PHE A 56 5.99 -9.31 -8.03
N ASP A 57 6.43 -9.73 -9.22
CA ASP A 57 6.96 -11.06 -9.50
C ASP A 57 5.91 -12.17 -9.31
N ASP A 58 4.78 -12.05 -10.03
CA ASP A 58 3.75 -13.10 -10.04
C ASP A 58 4.31 -14.46 -10.47
N ALA A 59 3.60 -15.50 -10.05
CA ALA A 59 3.84 -16.89 -10.40
C ALA A 59 3.81 -17.12 -11.93
N ASN A 60 4.96 -17.43 -12.54
CA ASN A 60 5.02 -17.87 -13.94
C ASN A 60 4.64 -19.36 -14.06
N VAL A 61 3.60 -19.65 -14.83
CA VAL A 61 3.10 -21.02 -15.07
C VAL A 61 4.06 -21.92 -15.85
N LEU A 62 5.10 -21.37 -16.49
CA LEU A 62 6.09 -22.12 -17.27
C LEU A 62 7.42 -22.38 -16.54
N GLU A 63 7.64 -21.80 -15.37
CA GLU A 63 8.92 -21.92 -14.66
C GLU A 63 8.89 -22.96 -13.54
N CYS A 64 9.93 -23.79 -13.46
CA CYS A 64 10.22 -24.59 -12.26
C CYS A 64 10.76 -23.65 -11.17
N TYR A 65 9.98 -23.40 -10.11
CA TYR A 65 10.33 -22.47 -9.02
C TYR A 65 11.64 -22.81 -8.30
N ARG A 66 12.76 -22.32 -8.79
CA ARG A 66 13.88 -21.90 -7.94
C ARG A 66 14.04 -20.39 -8.15
N ARG A 67 13.39 -19.62 -7.28
CA ARG A 67 13.24 -18.17 -7.42
C ARG A 67 14.57 -17.46 -7.21
N ALA A 68 14.90 -16.57 -8.14
CA ALA A 68 15.92 -15.55 -7.92
C ALA A 68 15.20 -14.31 -7.36
N GLU A 69 15.57 -13.87 -6.15
CA GLU A 69 15.11 -12.60 -5.61
C GLU A 69 15.73 -11.46 -6.43
N SER A 70 14.90 -10.56 -6.97
CA SER A 70 15.38 -9.32 -7.56
C SER A 70 14.63 -8.14 -6.98
N ILE A 71 15.37 -7.12 -6.54
CA ILE A 71 14.84 -5.86 -6.04
C ILE A 71 15.11 -4.84 -7.15
N THR A 72 14.22 -4.76 -8.14
CA THR A 72 14.45 -3.81 -9.24
C THR A 72 13.79 -2.45 -8.91
N PRO A 73 14.49 -1.32 -9.13
CA PRO A 73 13.97 0.02 -8.84
C PRO A 73 12.63 0.35 -9.53
N GLN A 74 12.33 -0.35 -10.64
CA GLN A 74 11.11 -0.19 -11.43
C GLN A 74 9.86 -0.63 -10.64
N GLN A 75 9.99 -1.60 -9.73
CA GLN A 75 8.88 -2.12 -8.93
C GLN A 75 8.44 -1.12 -7.84
N ALA A 76 9.39 -0.39 -7.25
CA ALA A 76 9.09 0.68 -6.29
C ALA A 76 8.36 1.86 -6.95
N LEU A 77 8.76 2.24 -8.17
CA LEU A 77 8.06 3.27 -8.93
C LEU A 77 6.65 2.85 -9.33
N ALA A 78 6.45 1.57 -9.66
CA ALA A 78 5.14 1.03 -10.01
C ALA A 78 4.17 1.04 -8.82
N LEU A 79 4.66 0.70 -7.62
CA LEU A 79 3.84 0.79 -6.40
C LEU A 79 3.38 2.22 -6.16
N SER A 80 4.32 3.17 -6.20
CA SER A 80 4.09 4.60 -5.96
C SER A 80 3.10 5.22 -6.95
N ASN A 81 3.11 4.78 -8.21
CA ASN A 81 2.20 5.28 -9.23
C ASN A 81 0.90 4.47 -9.37
N SER A 82 0.76 3.35 -8.65
CA SER A 82 -0.42 2.50 -8.82
C SER A 82 -1.68 3.15 -8.25
N ALA A 83 -2.77 3.11 -9.02
CA ALA A 83 -4.08 3.57 -8.55
C ALA A 83 -4.58 2.78 -7.33
N VAL A 84 -4.09 1.56 -7.12
CA VAL A 84 -4.41 0.74 -5.94
C VAL A 84 -3.68 1.28 -4.71
N SER A 85 -2.39 1.62 -4.80
CA SER A 85 -1.62 2.22 -3.69
C SER A 85 -2.22 3.57 -3.27
N LEU A 86 -2.52 4.45 -4.24
CA LEU A 86 -3.11 5.75 -3.95
C LEU A 86 -4.48 5.64 -3.27
N ARG A 87 -5.39 4.82 -3.81
CA ARG A 87 -6.71 4.58 -3.19
C ARG A 87 -6.59 3.95 -1.79
N SER A 88 -5.65 3.02 -1.62
CA SER A 88 -5.42 2.37 -0.31
C SER A 88 -4.90 3.38 0.71
N ALA A 89 -3.97 4.26 0.32
CA ALA A 89 -3.45 5.31 1.19
C ALA A 89 -4.55 6.28 1.64
N GLU A 90 -5.46 6.66 0.73
CA GLU A 90 -6.61 7.50 1.05
C GLU A 90 -7.50 6.87 2.12
N LYS A 91 -7.87 5.60 1.94
CA LYS A 91 -8.74 4.90 2.88
C LYS A 91 -8.08 4.62 4.24
N ILE A 92 -6.81 4.24 4.24
CA ILE A 92 -6.06 4.02 5.48
C ILE A 92 -5.97 5.33 6.27
N ALA A 93 -5.65 6.45 5.62
CA ALA A 93 -5.59 7.75 6.28
C ALA A 93 -6.96 8.22 6.80
N GLN A 94 -8.04 7.98 6.06
CA GLN A 94 -9.41 8.25 6.51
C GLN A 94 -9.78 7.41 7.73
N LYS A 95 -9.46 6.11 7.72
CA LYS A 95 -9.74 5.21 8.84
C LYS A 95 -9.00 5.63 10.10
N ILE A 96 -7.69 5.89 10.01
CA ILE A 96 -6.89 6.36 11.15
C ILE A 96 -7.42 7.69 11.69
N SER A 97 -7.82 8.61 10.80
CA SER A 97 -8.37 9.91 11.21
C SER A 97 -9.76 9.79 11.84
N ALA A 98 -10.58 8.82 11.42
CA ALA A 98 -11.88 8.54 12.01
C ALA A 98 -11.75 7.88 13.40
N ASP A 99 -10.77 7.00 13.58
CA ASP A 99 -10.46 6.38 14.87
C ASP A 99 -9.83 7.39 15.86
N LEU A 100 -9.27 8.49 15.34
CA LEU A 100 -8.56 9.53 16.09
C LEU A 100 -8.99 10.95 15.67
N PRO A 101 -10.24 11.37 15.93
CA PRO A 101 -10.79 12.62 15.40
C PRO A 101 -10.07 13.90 15.86
N ASP A 102 -9.45 13.90 17.04
CA ASP A 102 -8.73 15.05 17.63
C ASP A 102 -7.26 14.73 17.96
N ALA A 103 -6.66 13.75 17.26
CA ALA A 103 -5.27 13.38 17.54
C ALA A 103 -4.27 14.44 17.07
N ASP A 104 -3.35 14.74 17.97
CA ASP A 104 -2.10 15.47 17.69
C ASP A 104 -1.34 14.79 16.53
N PRO A 105 -0.65 15.56 15.65
CA PRO A 105 0.19 15.02 14.58
C PRO A 105 1.09 13.86 14.99
N ALA A 106 1.68 13.89 16.19
CA ALA A 106 2.53 12.80 16.69
C ALA A 106 1.73 11.51 16.92
N ALA A 107 0.49 11.61 17.40
CA ALA A 107 -0.40 10.47 17.59
C ALA A 107 -0.84 9.86 16.25
N PHE A 108 -1.10 10.68 15.23
CA PHE A 108 -1.38 10.19 13.87
C PHE A 108 -0.17 9.45 13.29
N ILE A 109 1.04 10.02 13.39
CA ILE A 109 2.27 9.40 12.87
C ILE A 109 2.48 8.02 13.52
N ARG A 110 2.37 7.93 14.85
CA ARG A 110 2.51 6.66 15.57
C ARG A 110 1.47 5.63 15.09
N ALA A 111 0.22 6.05 14.93
CA ALA A 111 -0.85 5.18 14.44
C ALA A 111 -0.61 4.71 13.00
N ALA A 112 -0.11 5.59 12.12
CA ALA A 112 0.22 5.25 10.74
C ALA A 112 1.36 4.21 10.66
N PHE A 113 2.43 4.39 11.44
CA PHE A 113 3.53 3.43 11.53
C PHE A 113 3.05 2.07 12.05
N LEU A 114 2.25 2.04 13.12
CA LEU A 114 1.71 0.81 13.67
C LEU A 114 0.73 0.12 12.70
N THR A 115 -0.06 0.89 11.95
CA THR A 115 -1.05 0.31 11.02
C THR A 115 -0.38 -0.24 9.76
N VAL A 116 0.62 0.47 9.22
CA VAL A 116 1.24 0.11 7.94
C VAL A 116 2.45 -0.82 8.12
N LEU A 117 3.34 -0.50 9.06
CA LEU A 117 4.61 -1.22 9.25
C LEU A 117 4.58 -2.16 10.47
N ASN A 118 3.49 -2.19 11.23
CA ASN A 118 3.33 -2.99 12.44
C ASN A 118 4.49 -2.81 13.45
N THR A 119 5.04 -1.59 13.51
CA THR A 119 6.16 -1.21 14.37
C THR A 119 6.00 0.23 14.80
N ALA A 120 6.42 0.55 16.03
CA ALA A 120 6.46 1.93 16.50
C ALA A 120 7.63 2.68 15.83
N PRO A 121 7.45 3.95 15.43
CA PRO A 121 8.54 4.73 14.85
C PRO A 121 9.65 4.94 15.88
N SER A 122 10.91 4.86 15.46
CA SER A 122 12.02 5.36 16.25
C SER A 122 11.95 6.89 16.40
N GLU A 123 12.69 7.45 17.36
CA GLU A 123 12.71 8.90 17.61
C GLU A 123 13.16 9.69 16.37
N ALA A 124 14.16 9.17 15.64
CA ALA A 124 14.63 9.76 14.39
C ALA A 124 13.55 9.72 13.29
N GLU A 125 12.85 8.59 13.12
CA GLU A 125 11.78 8.44 12.14
C GLU A 125 10.57 9.32 12.47
N ALA A 126 10.21 9.43 13.75
CA ALA A 126 9.13 10.30 14.20
C ALA A 126 9.43 11.76 13.87
N GLN A 127 10.67 12.22 14.13
CA GLN A 127 11.08 13.60 13.83
C GLN A 127 11.06 13.90 12.32
N VAL A 128 11.53 12.95 11.50
CA VAL A 128 11.50 13.08 10.04
C VAL A 128 10.06 13.08 9.52
N ALA A 129 9.20 12.19 10.02
CA ALA A 129 7.80 12.12 9.64
C ALA A 129 7.03 13.38 10.02
N GLN A 130 7.29 13.96 11.20
CA GLN A 130 6.69 15.22 11.63
C GLN A 130 7.10 16.37 10.73
N THR A 131 8.40 16.51 10.45
CA THR A 131 8.93 17.53 9.55
C THR A 131 8.35 17.38 8.14
N ALA A 132 8.20 16.14 7.66
CA ALA A 132 7.62 15.86 6.36
C ALA A 132 6.13 16.23 6.32
N LEU A 133 5.37 15.90 7.36
CA LEU A 133 3.94 16.22 7.47
C LEU A 133 3.70 17.73 7.45
N GLU A 134 4.48 18.51 8.21
CA GLU A 134 4.42 19.98 8.21
C GLU A 134 4.66 20.56 6.82
N LYS A 135 5.70 20.08 6.12
CA LYS A 135 6.01 20.50 4.73
C LYS A 135 4.88 20.14 3.76
N LEU A 136 4.28 18.95 3.91
CA LEU A 136 3.18 18.50 3.07
C LEU A 136 1.91 19.31 3.30
N ILE A 137 1.62 19.71 4.55
CA ILE A 137 0.50 20.60 4.88
C ILE A 137 0.72 21.97 4.21
N ALA A 138 1.91 22.55 4.37
CA ALA A 138 2.25 23.83 3.74
C ALA A 138 2.14 23.78 2.21
N ALA A 139 2.61 22.69 1.59
CA ALA A 139 2.48 22.48 0.14
C ALA A 139 1.01 22.31 -0.30
N ALA A 140 0.20 21.58 0.47
CA ALA A 140 -1.23 21.38 0.18
C ALA A 140 -2.02 22.69 0.32
N GLN A 141 -1.67 23.53 1.30
CA GLN A 141 -2.23 24.89 1.45
C GLN A 141 -1.85 25.79 0.27
N ALA A 142 -0.56 25.80 -0.13
CA ALA A 142 -0.09 26.57 -1.27
C ALA A 142 -0.76 26.15 -2.60
N ALA A 143 -1.10 24.86 -2.72
CA ALA A 143 -1.83 24.31 -3.86
C ALA A 143 -3.35 24.45 -3.78
N ASN A 144 -3.90 25.15 -2.78
CA ASN A 144 -5.34 25.34 -2.54
C ASN A 144 -6.15 24.02 -2.56
N ARG A 145 -5.60 22.94 -2.00
CA ARG A 145 -6.32 21.66 -1.93
C ARG A 145 -7.43 21.72 -0.88
N PRO A 146 -8.60 21.08 -1.16
CA PRO A 146 -9.62 20.91 -0.13
C PRO A 146 -9.04 20.03 1.00
N GLN A 147 -9.19 20.47 2.25
CA GLN A 147 -8.68 19.80 3.45
C GLN A 147 -7.17 19.46 3.39
N PRO A 148 -6.28 20.46 3.53
CA PRO A 148 -4.84 20.29 3.35
C PRO A 148 -4.22 19.29 4.33
N GLU A 149 -4.72 19.22 5.57
CA GLU A 149 -4.26 18.26 6.57
C GLU A 149 -4.56 16.82 6.18
N GLN A 150 -5.77 16.55 5.68
CA GLN A 150 -6.15 15.22 5.21
C GLN A 150 -5.31 14.80 4.01
N SER A 151 -5.10 15.70 3.03
CA SER A 151 -4.23 15.41 1.89
C SER A 151 -2.79 15.11 2.32
N ALA A 152 -2.25 15.82 3.32
CA ALA A 152 -0.91 15.57 3.82
C ALA A 152 -0.80 14.21 4.53
N ARG A 153 -1.82 13.83 5.32
CA ARG A 153 -1.93 12.51 5.96
C ARG A 153 -1.96 11.38 4.94
N VAL A 154 -2.71 11.54 3.85
CA VAL A 154 -2.73 10.57 2.73
C VAL A 154 -1.34 10.42 2.11
N SER A 155 -0.65 11.52 1.84
CA SER A 155 0.70 11.47 1.27
C SER A 155 1.72 10.79 2.20
N LEU A 156 1.62 11.00 3.52
CA LEU A 156 2.46 10.33 4.50
C LEU A 156 2.20 8.81 4.50
N VAL A 157 0.94 8.38 4.54
CA VAL A 157 0.57 6.96 4.46
C VAL A 157 1.05 6.34 3.15
N HIS A 158 0.91 7.06 2.04
CA HIS A 158 1.42 6.63 0.75
C HIS A 158 2.95 6.42 0.77
N ALA A 159 3.69 7.31 1.42
CA ALA A 159 5.13 7.15 1.58
C ALA A 159 5.48 5.90 2.42
N LEU A 160 4.73 5.62 3.49
CA LEU A 160 4.93 4.43 4.32
C LEU A 160 4.62 3.12 3.57
N LEU A 161 3.59 3.10 2.71
CA LEU A 161 3.29 1.95 1.86
C LEU A 161 4.40 1.66 0.83
N ASN A 162 5.18 2.68 0.47
CA ASN A 162 6.34 2.54 -0.40
C ASN A 162 7.66 2.37 0.37
N HIS A 163 7.60 2.27 1.70
CA HIS A 163 8.79 2.07 2.53
C HIS A 163 9.33 0.65 2.37
N ASN A 164 10.65 0.47 2.41
CA ASN A 164 11.28 -0.85 2.26
C ASN A 164 10.77 -1.85 3.29
N ASP A 165 10.54 -1.42 4.54
CA ASP A 165 10.03 -2.29 5.60
C ASP A 165 8.59 -2.77 5.36
N PHE A 166 7.80 -2.11 4.51
CA PHE A 166 6.47 -2.60 4.13
C PHE A 166 6.56 -3.80 3.18
N ILE A 167 7.56 -3.80 2.30
CA ILE A 167 7.73 -4.81 1.25
C ILE A 167 8.54 -6.02 1.77
N THR A 168 9.31 -5.82 2.84
CA THR A 168 10.27 -6.81 3.36
C THR A 168 9.80 -7.40 4.69
N ILE A 169 9.57 -8.72 4.76
CA ILE A 169 9.30 -9.44 6.02
C ILE A 169 10.63 -9.62 6.76
N ARG A 170 10.73 -9.11 7.98
CA ARG A 170 11.84 -9.39 8.92
C ARG A 170 11.67 -10.77 9.56
#